data_AF-A0A974Y029-F1
#
_entry.id   AF-A0A974Y029-F1
#
_cell.length_a   1.000
_cell.length_b   1.000
_cell.length_c   1.000
_cell.angle_alpha   90.00
_cell.angle_beta   90.00
_cell.angle_gamma   90.00
#
_symmetry.space_group_name_H-M   'P 1'
#
loop_
_entity.id
_entity.type
_entity.pdbx_description
1 polymer ?
#
loop_
_entity_poly.entity_id
_entity_poly.type
_entity_poly.pdbx_seq_one_letter_code
_entity_poly.pdbx_strand_id
1 'polypeptide(L)'
;MPHTPFLHPPLVAATAGGDIMEALCSEVLSNHGVPHMSLDVEGWPTWSSRAHVSLNTGKLRQLKLYGDFLIPCAPHNLLISVKSEAARERFIVSGNRLESVGFGFFAEPDEFWTSSRMNLMKRWGFVAIYMPDSTLQAILNHLKANNTTSDAININGRPLFRSLSDFGDDMARIAGKVSTAI
;
A
#
# COMPACT_ATOMS: atom_id res chain seq x y z
N MET A 1 -20.25 9.81 -19.30
CA MET A 1 -19.99 9.22 -17.96
C MET A 1 -20.13 10.33 -16.94
N PRO A 2 -20.76 10.11 -15.77
CA PRO A 2 -20.82 11.15 -14.74
C PRO A 2 -19.38 11.39 -14.26
N HIS A 3 -18.94 12.65 -14.35
CA HIS A 3 -17.66 13.08 -13.82
C HIS A 3 -17.81 13.13 -12.30
N THR A 4 -17.43 12.08 -11.58
CA THR A 4 -17.31 12.17 -10.13
C THR A 4 -16.20 13.19 -9.87
N PRO A 5 -16.49 14.37 -9.27
CA PRO A 5 -15.42 15.29 -8.91
C PRO A 5 -14.51 14.58 -7.91
N PHE A 6 -13.20 14.72 -8.07
CA PHE A 6 -12.26 14.32 -7.03
C PHE A 6 -12.70 15.00 -5.73
N LEU A 7 -12.96 14.20 -4.68
CA LEU A 7 -13.33 14.72 -3.36
C LEU A 7 -12.24 15.65 -2.81
N HIS A 8 -11.00 15.46 -3.27
CA HIS A 8 -9.86 16.30 -2.99
C HIS A 8 -9.12 16.62 -4.30
N PRO A 9 -9.42 17.74 -4.99
CA PRO A 9 -8.63 18.12 -6.17
C PRO A 9 -7.14 18.25 -5.79
N PRO A 10 -6.18 18.08 -6.72
CA PRO A 10 -4.78 18.35 -6.41
C PRO A 10 -4.61 19.86 -6.12
N LEU A 11 -4.67 20.22 -4.84
CA LEU A 11 -4.77 21.61 -4.38
C LEU A 11 -3.42 22.32 -4.35
N VAL A 12 -2.30 21.57 -4.36
CA VAL A 12 -0.95 22.13 -4.23
C VAL A 12 0.04 21.29 -5.04
N ALA A 13 0.93 21.95 -5.79
CA ALA A 13 2.06 21.29 -6.42
C ALA A 13 2.98 20.71 -5.34
N ALA A 14 3.16 19.39 -5.33
CA ALA A 14 4.07 18.76 -4.38
C ALA A 14 5.53 18.97 -4.81
N THR A 15 6.42 19.14 -3.83
CA THR A 15 7.83 19.45 -4.07
C THR A 15 8.64 18.26 -4.61
N ALA A 16 8.13 17.04 -4.48
CA ALA A 16 8.78 15.81 -4.94
C ALA A 16 7.75 14.75 -5.40
N GLY A 17 8.17 13.83 -6.26
CA GLY A 17 7.30 12.75 -6.79
C GLY A 17 6.77 11.79 -5.72
N GLY A 18 7.51 11.59 -4.61
CA GLY A 18 7.03 10.78 -3.48
C GLY A 18 5.80 11.38 -2.80
N ASP A 19 5.79 12.71 -2.62
CA ASP A 19 4.68 13.43 -1.99
C ASP A 19 3.39 13.32 -2.82
N ILE A 20 3.49 13.30 -4.15
CA ILE A 20 2.35 13.12 -5.06
C ILE A 20 1.74 11.73 -4.88
N MET A 21 2.58 10.70 -4.82
CA MET A 21 2.15 9.32 -4.66
C MET A 21 1.49 9.09 -3.30
N GLU A 22 2.04 9.69 -2.24
CA GLU A 22 1.43 9.66 -0.92
C GLU A 22 0.07 10.36 -0.90
N ALA A 23 -0.03 11.56 -1.51
CA ALA A 23 -1.29 12.29 -1.63
C ALA A 23 -2.36 11.46 -2.36
N LEU A 24 -1.99 10.81 -3.47
CA LEU A 24 -2.91 9.95 -4.21
C LEU A 24 -3.34 8.73 -3.40
N CYS A 25 -2.40 8.06 -2.71
CA CYS A 25 -2.74 6.95 -1.83
C CYS A 25 -3.74 7.39 -0.75
N SER A 26 -3.47 8.52 -0.09
CA SER A 26 -4.36 9.12 0.92
C SER A 26 -5.75 9.46 0.35
N GLU A 27 -5.81 9.95 -0.89
CA GLU A 27 -7.08 10.26 -1.56
C GLU A 27 -7.88 8.98 -1.84
N VAL A 28 -7.24 7.92 -2.37
CA VAL A 28 -7.92 6.64 -2.62
C VAL A 28 -8.48 6.06 -1.32
N LEU A 29 -7.71 6.08 -0.24
CA LEU A 29 -8.16 5.65 1.09
C LEU A 29 -9.37 6.45 1.57
N SER A 30 -9.31 7.79 1.46
CA SER A 30 -10.38 8.68 1.91
C SER A 30 -11.67 8.46 1.11
N ASN A 31 -11.56 8.26 -0.20
CA ASN A 31 -12.70 7.97 -1.08
C ASN A 31 -13.38 6.63 -0.76
N HIS A 32 -12.68 5.70 -0.12
CA HIS A 32 -13.21 4.40 0.33
C HIS A 32 -13.57 4.39 1.83
N GLY A 33 -13.71 5.56 2.46
CA GLY A 33 -14.17 5.67 3.84
C GLY A 33 -13.11 5.36 4.88
N VAL A 34 -11.82 5.42 4.51
CA VAL A 34 -10.67 5.38 5.42
C VAL A 34 -10.00 6.76 5.42
N PRO A 35 -10.58 7.79 6.05
CA PRO A 35 -10.07 9.17 5.98
C PRO A 35 -8.72 9.34 6.69
N HIS A 36 -8.04 10.45 6.41
CA HIS A 36 -6.80 10.82 7.09
C HIS A 36 -7.06 11.29 8.54
N MET A 37 -6.24 10.86 9.50
CA MET A 37 -6.33 11.31 10.89
C MET A 37 -5.88 12.76 11.04
N SER A 38 -6.71 13.58 11.69
CA SER A 38 -6.34 14.95 12.07
C SER A 38 -5.26 14.95 13.15
N LEU A 39 -4.41 15.99 13.14
CA LEU A 39 -3.45 16.21 14.22
C LEU A 39 -4.09 17.05 15.35
N ASP A 40 -3.72 16.73 16.58
CA ASP A 40 -4.04 17.55 17.76
C ASP A 40 -3.09 18.76 17.88
N VAL A 41 -3.27 19.53 18.96
CA VAL A 41 -2.47 20.74 19.22
C VAL A 41 -0.98 20.46 19.47
N GLU A 42 -0.62 19.22 19.83
CA GLU A 42 0.77 18.79 20.05
C GLU A 42 1.40 18.16 18.81
N GLY A 43 0.62 17.99 17.74
CA GLY A 43 1.04 17.37 16.49
C GLY A 43 1.02 15.84 16.52
N TRP A 44 0.28 15.24 17.45
CA TRP A 44 -0.04 13.80 17.45
C TRP A 44 -1.34 13.54 16.68
N PRO A 45 -1.49 12.38 16.02
CA PRO A 45 -2.76 12.03 15.40
C PRO A 45 -3.85 11.81 16.46
N THR A 46 -5.01 12.40 16.23
CA THR A 46 -6.23 12.06 16.97
C THR A 46 -6.68 10.68 16.51
N TRP A 47 -6.53 9.68 17.39
CA TRP A 47 -6.71 8.28 17.03
C TRP A 47 -8.13 7.97 16.54
N SER A 48 -8.22 7.31 15.39
CA SER A 48 -9.46 6.76 14.85
C SER A 48 -9.20 5.40 14.22
N SER A 49 -9.92 4.38 14.68
CA SER A 49 -9.73 3.00 14.21
C SER A 49 -10.03 2.81 12.72
N ARG A 50 -10.90 3.65 12.13
CA ARG A 50 -11.30 3.57 10.72
C ARG A 50 -10.63 4.62 9.84
N ALA A 51 -9.47 5.14 10.25
CA ALA A 51 -8.73 6.17 9.54
C ALA A 51 -7.31 5.69 9.26
N HIS A 52 -6.59 6.39 8.38
CA HIS A 52 -5.17 6.17 8.14
C HIS A 52 -4.34 7.34 8.67
N VAL A 53 -3.11 7.07 9.06
CA VAL A 53 -2.17 8.10 9.53
C VAL A 53 -0.96 8.16 8.61
N SER A 54 -0.55 9.38 8.24
CA SER A 54 0.70 9.61 7.52
C SER A 54 1.87 9.57 8.49
N LEU A 55 2.89 8.78 8.17
CA LEU A 55 4.15 8.74 8.90
C LEU A 55 5.10 9.86 8.47
N ASN A 56 4.68 10.71 7.54
CA ASN A 56 5.42 11.87 7.04
C ASN A 56 4.96 13.21 7.63
N THR A 57 4.03 13.19 8.58
CA THR A 57 3.47 14.40 9.21
C THR A 57 3.59 14.36 10.73
N GLY A 58 3.53 15.54 11.36
CA GLY A 58 3.54 15.68 12.82
C GLY A 58 4.74 15.01 13.51
N LYS A 59 4.49 14.48 14.70
CA LYS A 59 5.50 13.77 15.51
C LYS A 59 5.88 12.39 14.96
N LEU A 60 5.10 11.84 14.05
CA LEU A 60 5.33 10.50 13.47
C LEU A 60 6.41 10.46 12.39
N ARG A 61 6.94 11.61 11.95
CA ARG A 61 8.06 11.68 10.98
C ARG A 61 9.27 10.82 11.34
N GLN A 62 9.52 10.61 12.62
CA GLN A 62 10.60 9.75 13.10
C GLN A 62 10.39 8.27 12.76
N LEU A 63 9.15 7.88 12.45
CA LEU A 63 8.73 6.53 12.09
C LEU A 63 8.59 6.31 10.57
N LYS A 64 8.95 7.29 9.73
CA LYS A 64 8.91 7.16 8.25
C LYS A 64 9.63 5.89 7.74
N LEU A 65 10.66 5.44 8.46
CA LEU A 65 11.43 4.24 8.12
C LEU A 65 10.60 2.94 8.12
N TYR A 66 9.44 2.94 8.79
CA TYR A 66 8.55 1.77 8.85
C TYR A 66 7.59 1.69 7.67
N GLY A 67 7.25 2.83 7.04
CA GLY A 67 6.30 2.93 5.94
C GLY A 67 5.85 4.37 5.74
N ASP A 68 4.92 4.57 4.82
CA ASP A 68 4.42 5.90 4.47
C ASP A 68 3.09 6.19 5.19
N PHE A 69 2.24 5.17 5.29
CA PHE A 69 1.01 5.22 6.08
C PHE A 69 0.87 4.04 7.02
N LEU A 70 0.05 4.23 8.05
CA LEU A 70 -0.40 3.18 8.95
C LEU A 70 -1.93 3.16 9.00
N ILE A 71 -2.51 1.96 8.90
CA ILE A 71 -3.94 1.70 9.12
C ILE A 71 -4.10 0.87 10.38
N PRO A 72 -4.90 1.32 11.36
CA PRO A 72 -5.22 0.52 12.52
C PRO A 72 -6.00 -0.74 12.15
N CYS A 73 -5.49 -1.90 12.55
CA CYS A 73 -6.17 -3.18 12.44
C CYS A 73 -5.55 -4.19 13.43
N ALA A 74 -6.22 -5.32 13.62
CA ALA A 74 -5.79 -6.43 14.45
C ALA A 74 -5.23 -7.59 13.58
N PRO A 75 -4.27 -8.38 14.08
CA PRO A 75 -3.64 -8.28 15.40
C PRO A 75 -2.59 -7.16 15.50
N HIS A 76 -2.11 -6.68 14.35
CA HIS A 76 -1.16 -5.58 14.23
C HIS A 76 -1.66 -4.57 13.20
N ASN A 77 -1.26 -3.32 13.36
CA ASN A 77 -1.54 -2.28 12.36
C ASN A 77 -0.89 -2.64 11.03
N LEU A 78 -1.55 -2.31 9.93
CA LEU A 78 -1.03 -2.51 8.59
C LEU A 78 -0.21 -1.29 8.18
N LEU A 79 0.98 -1.52 7.64
CA LEU A 79 1.79 -0.49 7.02
C LEU A 79 1.54 -0.44 5.51
N ILE A 80 1.45 0.76 4.95
CA ILE A 80 1.40 0.97 3.51
C ILE A 80 2.74 1.56 3.10
N SER A 81 3.43 0.86 2.20
CA SER A 81 4.59 1.39 1.50
C SER A 81 4.16 1.88 0.12
N VAL A 82 4.27 3.18 -0.07
CA VAL A 82 3.93 3.88 -1.30
C VAL A 82 5.18 3.99 -2.18
N LYS A 83 5.02 3.71 -3.47
CA LYS A 83 6.11 3.68 -4.45
C LYS A 83 5.71 4.42 -5.71
N SER A 84 6.67 5.15 -6.27
CA SER A 84 6.52 5.81 -7.57
C SER A 84 6.72 4.84 -8.74
N GLU A 85 6.42 5.31 -9.96
CA GLU A 85 6.49 4.53 -11.21
C GLU A 85 7.89 3.96 -11.50
N ALA A 86 8.94 4.74 -11.18
CA ALA A 86 10.34 4.42 -11.50
C ALA A 86 11.07 3.63 -10.41
N ALA A 87 10.32 3.03 -9.47
CA ALA A 87 10.86 2.49 -8.25
C ALA A 87 11.61 1.17 -8.44
N ARG A 88 12.87 1.29 -8.90
CA ARG A 88 14.01 0.51 -8.36
C ARG A 88 14.23 0.76 -6.86
N GLU A 89 13.35 1.53 -6.22
CA GLU A 89 13.31 1.70 -4.79
C GLU A 89 13.07 0.35 -4.14
N ARG A 90 14.09 -0.12 -3.42
CA ARG A 90 13.99 -1.33 -2.63
C ARG A 90 12.83 -1.12 -1.65
N PHE A 91 11.95 -2.11 -1.48
CA PHE A 91 11.11 -2.15 -0.29
C PHE A 91 12.07 -2.19 0.91
N ILE A 92 12.36 -1.03 1.49
CA ILE A 92 13.38 -0.89 2.54
C ILE A 92 12.78 -1.43 3.83
N VAL A 93 13.59 -2.25 4.47
CA VAL A 93 13.33 -2.93 5.74
C VAL A 93 13.30 -1.90 6.87
N SER A 94 12.20 -1.89 7.61
CA SER A 94 12.33 -1.83 9.07
C SER A 94 12.40 -3.27 9.56
N GLY A 95 13.30 -3.59 10.49
CA GLY A 95 13.59 -4.96 10.93
C GLY A 95 12.44 -5.70 11.63
N ASN A 96 11.21 -5.18 11.55
CA ASN A 96 10.02 -5.74 12.15
C ASN A 96 9.15 -6.36 11.07
N ARG A 97 8.79 -7.64 11.26
CA ARG A 97 7.93 -8.46 10.39
C ARG A 97 6.46 -8.02 10.43
N LEU A 98 6.21 -6.72 10.35
CA LEU A 98 4.86 -6.15 10.38
C LEU A 98 4.19 -6.38 9.04
N GLU A 99 2.89 -6.69 9.10
CA GLU A 99 2.09 -6.84 7.89
C GLU A 99 2.07 -5.52 7.12
N SER A 100 2.41 -5.61 5.84
CA SER A 100 2.59 -4.46 4.98
C SER A 100 1.92 -4.70 3.62
N VAL A 101 1.54 -3.62 2.96
CA VAL A 101 1.12 -3.64 1.56
C VAL A 101 1.92 -2.64 0.73
N GLY A 102 2.17 -2.98 -0.53
CA GLY A 102 2.76 -2.09 -1.51
C GLY A 102 1.68 -1.40 -2.33
N PHE A 103 1.77 -0.09 -2.52
CA PHE A 103 0.90 0.69 -3.42
C PHE A 103 1.79 1.46 -4.40
N GLY A 104 1.60 1.26 -5.71
CA GLY A 104 2.37 2.01 -6.70
C GLY A 104 1.97 1.73 -8.15
N PHE A 105 2.35 2.64 -9.05
CA PHE A 105 2.15 2.49 -10.49
C PHE A 105 3.32 1.73 -11.15
N PHE A 106 3.59 0.52 -10.69
CA PHE A 106 4.71 -0.26 -11.20
C PHE A 106 4.54 -0.56 -12.69
N ALA A 107 5.54 -0.20 -13.51
CA ALA A 107 5.50 -0.38 -14.96
C ALA A 107 6.30 -1.61 -15.46
N GLU A 108 7.27 -2.08 -14.68
CA GLU A 108 8.21 -3.15 -15.07
C GLU A 108 7.85 -4.48 -14.36
N PRO A 109 7.13 -5.41 -15.02
CA PRO A 109 6.65 -6.64 -14.38
C PRO A 109 7.76 -7.63 -14.00
N ASP A 110 8.90 -7.56 -14.69
CA ASP A 110 10.03 -8.46 -14.48
C ASP A 110 10.75 -8.24 -13.14
N GLU A 111 10.53 -7.11 -12.51
CA GLU A 111 11.00 -6.83 -11.15
C GLU A 111 10.38 -7.75 -10.09
N PHE A 112 9.21 -8.35 -10.36
CA PHE A 112 8.35 -9.02 -9.39
C PHE A 112 8.29 -10.54 -9.49
N TRP A 113 8.36 -11.10 -10.69
CA TRP A 113 7.89 -12.47 -10.95
C TRP A 113 8.91 -13.59 -10.67
N THR A 114 10.10 -13.27 -10.17
CA THR A 114 11.07 -14.32 -9.80
C THR A 114 10.69 -14.92 -8.44
N SER A 115 10.81 -16.24 -8.29
CA SER A 115 10.53 -16.92 -7.02
C SER A 115 11.36 -16.33 -5.86
N SER A 116 12.62 -15.95 -6.13
CA SER A 116 13.47 -15.28 -5.14
C SER A 116 12.88 -13.96 -4.67
N ARG A 117 12.40 -13.12 -5.61
CA ARG A 117 11.77 -11.83 -5.29
C ARG A 117 10.47 -12.02 -4.53
N MET A 118 9.57 -12.90 -5.00
CA MET A 118 8.30 -13.18 -4.32
C MET A 118 8.51 -13.66 -2.89
N ASN A 119 9.45 -14.59 -2.69
CA ASN A 119 9.80 -15.07 -1.36
C ASN A 119 10.44 -13.97 -0.48
N LEU A 120 11.22 -13.06 -1.08
CA LEU A 120 11.79 -11.94 -0.37
C LEU A 120 10.70 -10.96 0.11
N MET A 121 9.74 -10.62 -0.75
CA MET A 121 8.61 -9.72 -0.40
C MET A 121 7.76 -10.32 0.74
N LYS A 122 7.45 -11.61 0.67
CA LYS A 122 6.74 -12.32 1.75
C LYS A 122 7.52 -12.30 3.06
N ARG A 123 8.84 -12.54 3.02
CA ARG A 123 9.70 -12.45 4.22
C ARG A 123 9.78 -11.04 4.81
N TRP A 124 9.60 -10.02 3.98
CA TRP A 124 9.54 -8.62 4.41
C TRP A 124 8.16 -8.22 4.98
N GLY A 125 7.18 -9.13 4.99
CA GLY A 125 5.86 -8.86 5.57
C GLY A 125 4.83 -8.35 4.56
N PHE A 126 5.15 -8.31 3.26
CA PHE A 126 4.17 -7.93 2.25
C PHE A 126 3.11 -9.02 2.11
N VAL A 127 1.87 -8.65 2.41
CA VAL A 127 0.68 -9.49 2.20
C VAL A 127 -0.02 -9.17 0.89
N ALA A 128 0.13 -7.95 0.37
CA ALA A 128 -0.36 -7.57 -0.96
C ALA A 128 0.52 -6.48 -1.59
N ILE A 129 0.59 -6.48 -2.92
CA ILE A 129 1.22 -5.44 -3.72
C ILE A 129 0.22 -5.07 -4.81
N TYR A 130 -0.30 -3.85 -4.72
CA TYR A 130 -1.28 -3.28 -5.62
C TYR A 130 -0.57 -2.56 -6.76
N MET A 131 -0.92 -2.93 -7.99
CA MET A 131 -0.24 -2.49 -9.21
C MET A 131 -1.23 -2.27 -10.37
N PRO A 132 -0.84 -1.56 -11.44
CA PRO A 132 -1.69 -1.40 -12.62
C PRO A 132 -2.09 -2.73 -13.24
N ASP A 133 -3.30 -2.81 -13.81
CA ASP A 133 -3.83 -4.05 -14.39
C ASP A 133 -2.93 -4.61 -15.49
N SER A 134 -2.35 -3.75 -16.33
CA SER A 134 -1.40 -4.17 -17.37
C SER A 134 -0.22 -4.95 -16.80
N THR A 135 0.37 -4.42 -15.73
CA THR A 135 1.52 -5.02 -15.02
C THR A 135 1.12 -6.32 -14.32
N LEU A 136 -0.03 -6.32 -13.64
CA LEU A 136 -0.58 -7.52 -13.01
C LEU A 136 -0.78 -8.63 -14.03
N GLN A 137 -1.42 -8.35 -15.16
CA GLN A 137 -1.67 -9.34 -16.21
C GLN A 137 -0.37 -9.89 -16.80
N ALA A 138 0.64 -9.03 -17.02
CA ALA A 138 1.96 -9.49 -17.47
C ALA A 138 2.60 -10.47 -16.47
N ILE A 139 2.52 -10.18 -15.17
CA ILE A 139 3.00 -11.06 -14.10
C ILE A 139 2.25 -12.38 -14.09
N LEU A 140 0.92 -12.35 -14.07
CA LEU A 140 0.11 -13.56 -14.03
C LEU A 140 0.34 -14.47 -15.25
N ASN A 141 0.48 -13.88 -16.43
CA ASN A 141 0.79 -14.60 -17.66
C ASN A 141 2.17 -15.27 -17.57
N HIS A 142 3.19 -14.57 -17.08
CA HIS A 142 4.53 -15.13 -16.88
C HIS A 142 4.52 -16.30 -15.89
N LEU A 143 3.87 -16.13 -14.74
CA LEU A 143 3.80 -17.17 -13.71
C LEU A 143 3.06 -18.41 -14.21
N LYS A 144 1.97 -18.22 -14.97
CA LYS A 144 1.21 -19.31 -15.57
C LYS A 144 2.05 -20.06 -16.62
N ALA A 145 2.77 -19.34 -17.48
CA ALA A 145 3.63 -19.93 -18.50
C ALA A 145 4.78 -20.75 -17.90
N ASN A 146 5.27 -20.38 -16.71
CA ASN A 146 6.37 -21.04 -16.01
C ASN A 146 5.91 -22.02 -14.91
N ASN A 147 4.59 -22.20 -14.71
CA ASN A 147 4.01 -23.02 -13.65
C ASN A 147 4.49 -22.64 -12.23
N THR A 148 4.65 -21.33 -11.97
CA THR A 148 5.12 -20.76 -10.69
C THR A 148 4.05 -19.93 -9.97
N THR A 149 2.78 -20.05 -10.35
CA THR A 149 1.67 -19.30 -9.74
C THR A 149 1.56 -19.48 -8.21
N SER A 150 1.95 -20.65 -7.69
CA SER A 150 1.96 -20.92 -6.24
C SER A 150 2.92 -20.04 -5.46
N ASP A 151 3.98 -19.52 -6.08
CA ASP A 151 4.93 -18.62 -5.43
C ASP A 151 4.33 -17.24 -5.14
N ALA A 152 3.31 -16.84 -5.90
CA ALA A 152 2.59 -15.57 -5.78
C ALA A 152 1.40 -15.62 -4.80
N ILE A 153 1.40 -16.59 -3.88
CA ILE A 153 0.44 -16.67 -2.77
C ILE A 153 1.11 -16.14 -1.49
N ASN A 154 0.42 -15.25 -0.79
CA ASN A 154 0.85 -14.65 0.46
C ASN A 154 0.67 -15.62 1.65
N ILE A 155 1.10 -15.19 2.84
CA ILE A 155 1.01 -15.99 4.08
C ILE A 155 -0.44 -16.30 4.51
N ASN A 156 -1.42 -15.53 4.04
CA ASN A 156 -2.84 -15.68 4.32
C ASN A 156 -3.57 -16.55 3.27
N GLY A 157 -2.84 -17.18 2.34
CA GLY A 157 -3.42 -18.00 1.28
C GLY A 157 -4.10 -17.20 0.16
N ARG A 158 -3.79 -15.91 0.02
CA ARG A 158 -4.37 -14.99 -0.98
C ARG A 158 -3.34 -14.54 -2.01
N PRO A 159 -3.76 -14.01 -3.17
CA PRO A 159 -2.83 -13.45 -4.16
C PRO A 159 -1.96 -12.35 -3.57
N LEU A 160 -0.64 -12.45 -3.77
CA LEU A 160 0.34 -11.44 -3.39
C LEU A 160 0.25 -10.20 -4.28
N PHE A 161 -0.05 -10.37 -5.56
CA PHE A 161 -0.20 -9.27 -6.52
C PHE A 161 -1.69 -8.99 -6.80
N ARG A 162 -2.09 -7.72 -6.81
CA ARG A 162 -3.49 -7.27 -6.94
C ARG A 162 -3.63 -6.04 -7.81
N SER A 163 -4.83 -5.80 -8.31
CA SER A 163 -5.14 -4.59 -9.06
C SER A 163 -5.13 -3.39 -8.12
N LEU A 164 -4.59 -2.25 -8.57
CA LEU A 164 -4.77 -0.97 -7.89
C LEU A 164 -6.25 -0.64 -7.64
N SER A 165 -7.16 -1.12 -8.50
CA SER A 165 -8.59 -0.89 -8.32
C SER A 165 -9.15 -1.57 -7.06
N ASP A 166 -8.54 -2.66 -6.60
CA ASP A 166 -8.97 -3.39 -5.40
C ASP A 166 -8.46 -2.75 -4.09
N PHE A 167 -7.48 -1.84 -4.17
CA PHE A 167 -6.78 -1.31 -2.99
C PHE A 167 -7.73 -0.64 -2.00
N GLY A 168 -8.58 0.27 -2.47
CA GLY A 168 -9.48 1.03 -1.61
C GLY A 168 -10.46 0.14 -0.83
N ASP A 169 -11.11 -0.78 -1.55
CA ASP A 169 -12.05 -1.74 -0.96
C ASP A 169 -11.38 -2.69 0.04
N ASP A 170 -10.17 -3.16 -0.27
CA ASP A 170 -9.38 -4.00 0.63
C ASP A 170 -9.01 -3.26 1.91
N MET A 171 -8.55 -2.00 1.81
CA MET A 171 -8.21 -1.18 2.98
C MET A 171 -9.44 -0.86 3.83
N ALA A 172 -10.57 -0.53 3.21
CA ALA A 172 -11.84 -0.30 3.90
C ALA A 172 -12.34 -1.55 4.64
N ARG A 173 -12.04 -2.74 4.11
CA ARG A 173 -12.41 -4.01 4.73
C ARG A 173 -11.65 -4.27 6.02
N ILE A 174 -10.42 -3.79 6.16
CA ILE A 174 -9.56 -4.09 7.32
C ILE A 174 -9.47 -2.95 8.34
N ALA A 175 -9.75 -1.70 7.95
CA ALA A 175 -9.63 -0.55 8.84
C ALA A 175 -10.52 -0.73 10.09
N GLY A 176 -9.86 -0.77 11.25
CA GLY A 176 -10.49 -0.99 12.57
C GLY A 176 -11.00 -2.42 12.79
N LYS A 177 -10.57 -3.37 11.96
CA LYS A 177 -10.99 -4.79 11.97
C LYS A 177 -9.76 -5.71 11.93
N VAL A 178 -9.82 -6.85 11.24
CA VAL A 178 -8.76 -7.86 11.18
C VAL A 178 -8.04 -7.82 9.83
N SER A 179 -6.71 -7.83 9.84
CA SER A 179 -5.85 -7.72 8.67
C SER A 179 -5.88 -8.94 7.74
N THR A 180 -6.21 -10.14 8.25
CA THR A 180 -6.28 -11.38 7.46
C THR A 180 -7.36 -11.37 6.36
N ALA A 181 -8.17 -10.31 6.31
CA ALA A 181 -9.13 -10.07 5.24
C ALA A 181 -8.49 -9.51 3.96
N ILE A 182 -7.15 -9.33 3.96
CA ILE A 182 -6.31 -9.07 2.80
C ILE A 182 -5.17 -10.08 2.71
#